data_AF-A0AAU5E5Q1-F1
#
_entry.id   AF-A0AAU5E5Q1-F1
#
_cell.length_a   1.000
_cell.length_b   1.000
_cell.length_c   1.000
_cell.angle_alpha   90.00
_cell.angle_beta   90.00
_cell.angle_gamma   90.00
#
_symmetry.space_group_name_H-M   'P 1'
#
loop_
_entity.id
_entity.type
_entity.pdbx_description
1 polymer ?
#
loop_
_entity_poly.entity_id
_entity_poly.type
_entity_poly.pdbx_seq_one_letter_code
_entity_poly.pdbx_strand_id
1 'polypeptide(L)'
;MDNRSRAVLEAGESLFVQSLVSPNGAYALQHRRDGTLALRDTRADRDVWQIGRPVSTPGALTLLTEGLLMLQGPPGIPVWSSGGVDRRVSAAMVRDDGRLVLVDPDGWVRWSRDPVTTAELAAHRPASGDRLRRGEVLADSIVSPDGRYTLTHTSAGRTLLHTPGDHGADRSVWVGTAGDAGAALSLGTDGVLRAGTDSTVLQRWTGRNGLDPMSVVVSEVVVRDAGDVVLLDEDGTEIHASGTAAEEARLTALRQEFARREVLEAAKPTRPADTGLATDWFELLELSGPFTITWVQHVDGTEALRRLGAGPGTISAMTYEDVDSAAFSDPDGQPVKCALAVPIDDWVMLIEPGSIEGMERARAMSEGTQVLVWHEGFDGEVLFSWYRDGDPVAVYEDDDHDLLHGGEPAPEGTEPDAMLPFMKQIGLGVYREDEVTFLPPPLEIACLIAGVTPRPDHFTGTHQGAVFGTW
;
A
#
# COMPACT_ATOMS: atom_id res chain seq x y z
N MET A 1 52.17 -20.60 7.38
CA MET A 1 50.86 -20.07 6.95
C MET A 1 51.15 -19.22 5.72
N ASP A 2 50.72 -19.68 4.55
CA ASP A 2 50.95 -18.99 3.27
C ASP A 2 49.99 -17.80 3.18
N ASN A 3 50.47 -16.60 2.87
CA ASN A 3 49.72 -15.33 2.93
C ASN A 3 48.73 -15.16 1.75
N ARG A 4 48.23 -16.28 1.20
CA ARG A 4 47.47 -16.36 -0.05
C ARG A 4 46.08 -17.02 0.07
N SER A 5 45.71 -17.47 1.26
CA SER A 5 44.41 -18.10 1.56
C SER A 5 43.66 -17.34 2.64
N ARG A 6 42.36 -17.10 2.43
CA ARG A 6 41.43 -16.50 3.41
C ARG A 6 40.18 -17.36 3.53
N ALA A 7 39.39 -17.19 4.59
CA ALA A 7 38.10 -17.88 4.74
C ALA A 7 36.93 -17.06 4.17
N VAL A 8 37.03 -15.73 4.25
CA VAL A 8 35.97 -14.78 3.91
C VAL A 8 36.56 -13.63 3.09
N LEU A 9 35.74 -13.07 2.20
CA LEU A 9 35.97 -11.82 1.47
C LEU A 9 34.89 -10.82 1.88
N GLU A 10 35.26 -9.74 2.56
CA GLU A 10 34.32 -8.73 3.06
C GLU A 10 33.93 -7.73 1.95
N ALA A 11 32.82 -7.03 2.12
CA ALA A 11 32.40 -5.98 1.21
C ALA A 11 33.47 -4.87 1.11
N GLY A 12 33.82 -4.48 -0.11
CA GLY A 12 34.92 -3.58 -0.43
C GLY A 12 36.28 -4.27 -0.64
N GLU A 13 36.39 -5.57 -0.37
CA GLU A 13 37.64 -6.32 -0.58
C GLU A 13 37.74 -6.96 -1.96
N SER A 14 38.99 -7.16 -2.40
CA SER A 14 39.34 -7.85 -3.64
C SER A 14 40.23 -9.07 -3.38
N LEU A 15 39.95 -10.16 -4.09
CA LEU A 15 40.75 -11.36 -4.17
C LEU A 15 41.61 -11.33 -5.45
N PHE A 16 42.92 -11.17 -5.30
CA PHE A 16 43.87 -11.09 -6.42
C PHE A 16 44.92 -12.21 -6.35
N VAL A 17 44.85 -13.19 -7.26
CA VAL A 17 45.78 -14.34 -7.30
C VAL A 17 45.88 -15.04 -5.93
N GLN A 18 44.71 -15.24 -5.32
CA GLN A 18 44.51 -15.74 -3.96
C GLN A 18 43.32 -16.69 -3.93
N SER A 19 43.09 -17.35 -2.79
CA SER A 19 42.00 -18.30 -2.61
C SER A 19 41.13 -18.00 -1.40
N LEU A 20 39.83 -18.24 -1.53
CA LEU A 20 38.93 -18.47 -0.40
C LEU A 20 38.83 -19.97 -0.14
N VAL A 21 39.04 -20.40 1.11
CA VAL A 21 39.07 -21.82 1.49
C VAL A 21 37.94 -22.10 2.46
N SER A 22 37.21 -23.20 2.23
CA SER A 22 36.14 -23.63 3.12
C SER A 22 36.69 -23.95 4.51
N PRO A 23 35.90 -23.78 5.59
CA PRO A 23 36.32 -24.10 6.96
C PRO A 23 36.93 -25.50 7.12
N ASN A 24 36.38 -26.51 6.45
CA ASN A 24 36.87 -27.90 6.47
C ASN A 24 38.05 -28.17 5.49
N GLY A 25 38.50 -27.17 4.74
CA GLY A 25 39.57 -27.24 3.74
C GLY A 25 39.25 -28.10 2.49
N ALA A 26 38.03 -28.61 2.35
CA ALA A 26 37.64 -29.48 1.24
C ALA A 26 37.51 -28.71 -0.09
N TYR A 27 37.14 -27.44 -0.04
CA TYR A 27 36.90 -26.62 -1.22
C TYR A 27 37.71 -25.33 -1.17
N ALA A 28 38.18 -24.89 -2.34
CA ALA A 28 38.86 -23.62 -2.50
C ALA A 28 38.39 -22.89 -3.76
N LEU A 29 37.86 -21.67 -3.60
CA LEU A 29 37.64 -20.75 -4.71
C LEU A 29 38.95 -20.03 -5.00
N GLN A 30 39.53 -20.30 -6.16
CA GLN A 30 40.84 -19.82 -6.57
C GLN A 30 40.69 -18.78 -7.67
N HIS A 31 41.13 -17.55 -7.42
CA HIS A 31 41.42 -16.61 -8.49
C HIS A 31 42.86 -16.84 -8.97
N ARG A 32 43.02 -17.28 -10.23
CA ARG A 32 44.27 -17.81 -10.76
C ARG A 32 45.09 -16.76 -11.50
N ARG A 33 46.38 -17.05 -11.74
CA ARG A 33 47.30 -16.16 -12.46
C ARG A 33 46.89 -15.91 -13.92
N ASP A 34 46.17 -16.85 -14.51
CA ASP A 34 45.64 -16.72 -15.86
C ASP A 34 44.29 -15.97 -15.89
N GLY A 35 43.85 -15.39 -14.78
CA GLY A 35 42.61 -14.60 -14.68
C GLY A 35 41.33 -15.41 -14.64
N THR A 36 41.43 -16.74 -14.60
CA THR A 36 40.26 -17.60 -14.37
C THR A 36 39.90 -17.64 -12.88
N LEU A 37 38.60 -17.82 -12.61
CA LEU A 37 38.08 -18.07 -11.27
C LEU A 37 37.55 -19.50 -11.22
N ALA A 38 38.11 -20.34 -10.37
CA ALA A 38 37.75 -21.75 -10.30
C ALA A 38 37.44 -22.19 -8.88
N LEU A 39 36.37 -22.96 -8.70
CA LEU A 39 36.16 -23.72 -7.47
C LEU A 39 36.83 -25.07 -7.62
N ARG A 40 37.78 -25.39 -6.75
CA ARG A 40 38.47 -26.68 -6.69
C ARG A 40 37.97 -27.50 -5.52
N ASP A 41 37.70 -28.77 -5.75
CA ASP A 41 37.61 -29.79 -4.71
C ASP A 41 39.05 -30.24 -4.42
N THR A 42 39.56 -29.81 -3.26
CA THR A 42 40.95 -30.06 -2.84
C THR A 42 41.18 -31.53 -2.49
N ARG A 43 40.13 -32.27 -2.10
CA ARG A 43 40.25 -33.68 -1.73
C ARG A 43 40.29 -34.58 -2.96
N ALA A 44 39.45 -34.30 -3.94
CA ALA A 44 39.42 -35.01 -5.23
C ALA A 44 40.44 -34.47 -6.25
N ASP A 45 41.13 -33.40 -5.90
CA ASP A 45 42.11 -32.69 -6.74
C ASP A 45 41.59 -32.31 -8.14
N ARG A 46 40.35 -31.80 -8.20
CA ARG A 46 39.68 -31.45 -9.46
C ARG A 46 38.97 -30.11 -9.38
N ASP A 47 38.87 -29.44 -10.52
CA ASP A 47 38.01 -28.26 -10.65
C ASP A 47 36.55 -28.70 -10.78
N VAL A 48 35.70 -28.14 -9.94
CA VAL A 48 34.25 -28.34 -9.97
C VAL A 48 33.65 -27.48 -11.08
N TRP A 49 34.05 -26.21 -11.14
CA TRP A 49 33.66 -25.29 -12.20
C TRP A 49 34.70 -24.18 -12.37
N GLN A 50 34.67 -23.53 -13.53
CA GLN A 50 35.53 -22.40 -13.87
C GLN A 50 34.72 -21.29 -14.56
N ILE A 51 35.07 -20.05 -14.25
CA ILE A 51 34.56 -18.82 -14.86
C ILE A 51 35.73 -18.08 -15.51
N GLY A 52 35.45 -17.45 -16.66
CA GLY A 52 36.43 -16.71 -17.44
C GLY A 52 37.28 -17.60 -18.33
N ARG A 53 38.16 -16.97 -19.09
CA ARG A 53 39.12 -17.62 -19.99
C ARG A 53 40.53 -17.16 -19.63
N PRO A 54 41.57 -17.97 -19.90
CA PRO A 54 42.95 -17.56 -19.69
C PRO A 54 43.27 -16.23 -20.39
N VAL A 55 43.84 -15.30 -19.65
CA VAL A 55 44.33 -13.99 -20.09
C VAL A 55 45.76 -13.78 -19.64
N SER A 56 46.48 -12.88 -20.32
CA SER A 56 47.88 -12.56 -20.00
C SER A 56 48.04 -11.70 -18.73
N THR A 57 47.00 -10.92 -18.39
CA THR A 57 46.97 -10.08 -17.19
C THR A 57 45.64 -10.33 -16.48
N PRO A 58 45.63 -10.90 -15.26
CA PRO A 58 44.41 -11.09 -14.50
C PRO A 58 43.90 -9.76 -13.97
N GLY A 59 42.57 -9.61 -13.87
CA GLY A 59 41.98 -8.53 -13.07
C GLY A 59 41.79 -8.99 -11.62
N ALA A 60 40.62 -8.78 -11.01
CA ALA A 60 40.35 -9.20 -9.62
C ALA A 60 38.89 -9.63 -9.44
N LEU A 61 38.66 -10.52 -8.46
CA LEU A 61 37.31 -10.77 -7.94
C LEU A 61 37.08 -9.82 -6.77
N THR A 62 36.06 -8.97 -6.85
CA THR A 62 35.77 -7.97 -5.82
C THR A 62 34.35 -8.13 -5.35
N LEU A 63 34.13 -8.13 -4.03
CA LEU A 63 32.80 -7.93 -3.46
C LEU A 63 32.61 -6.42 -3.29
N LEU A 64 31.77 -5.80 -4.12
CA LEU A 64 31.53 -4.36 -4.05
C LEU A 64 30.67 -4.00 -2.83
N THR A 65 30.78 -2.76 -2.37
CA THR A 65 30.05 -2.22 -1.20
C THR A 65 28.53 -2.27 -1.34
N GLU A 66 28.03 -2.30 -2.57
CA GLU A 66 26.64 -2.45 -2.94
C GLU A 66 26.14 -3.91 -2.94
N GLY A 67 27.01 -4.85 -2.56
CA GLY A 67 26.67 -6.27 -2.41
C GLY A 67 26.68 -7.07 -3.71
N LEU A 68 27.45 -6.62 -4.69
CA LEU A 68 27.67 -7.33 -5.96
C LEU A 68 29.05 -7.98 -5.97
N LEU A 69 29.10 -9.31 -6.13
CA LEU A 69 30.37 -10.01 -6.34
C LEU A 69 30.68 -10.02 -7.83
N MET A 70 31.82 -9.46 -8.23
CA MET A 70 32.18 -9.29 -9.63
C MET A 70 33.62 -9.69 -9.92
N LEU A 71 33.80 -10.52 -10.95
CA LEU A 71 35.09 -10.79 -11.56
C LEU A 71 35.34 -9.75 -12.67
N GLN A 72 36.37 -8.94 -12.50
CA GLN A 72 36.79 -7.95 -13.48
C GLN A 72 38.05 -8.44 -14.19
N GLY A 73 38.13 -8.22 -15.50
CA GLY A 73 39.36 -8.31 -16.30
C GLY A 73 39.97 -6.92 -16.53
N PRO A 74 41.21 -6.79 -17.02
CA PRO A 74 41.82 -5.48 -17.26
C PRO A 74 41.19 -4.77 -18.49
N PRO A 75 40.98 -3.43 -18.46
CA PRO A 75 41.12 -2.47 -17.35
C PRO A 75 39.76 -2.19 -16.66
N GLY A 76 39.17 -3.19 -16.01
CA GLY A 76 37.88 -3.08 -15.31
C GLY A 76 36.67 -3.67 -16.05
N ILE A 77 36.90 -4.45 -17.12
CA ILE A 77 35.83 -5.06 -17.92
C ILE A 77 35.16 -6.17 -17.11
N PRO A 78 33.83 -6.14 -16.89
CA PRO A 78 33.15 -7.21 -16.18
C PRO A 78 33.23 -8.52 -16.98
N VAL A 79 33.78 -9.56 -16.36
CA VAL A 79 33.85 -10.93 -16.92
C VAL A 79 32.66 -11.75 -16.44
N TRP A 80 32.27 -11.56 -15.18
CA TRP A 80 31.14 -12.25 -14.55
C TRP A 80 30.69 -11.48 -13.30
N SER A 81 29.41 -11.60 -12.95
CA SER A 81 28.87 -11.10 -11.67
C SER A 81 27.89 -12.09 -11.05
N SER A 82 27.65 -11.95 -9.75
CA SER A 82 26.64 -12.68 -8.99
C SER A 82 25.20 -12.23 -9.26
N GLY A 83 24.94 -11.59 -10.41
CA GLY A 83 23.61 -11.10 -10.76
C GLY A 83 23.35 -9.66 -10.32
N GLY A 84 22.17 -9.44 -9.72
CA GLY A 84 21.74 -8.14 -9.19
C GLY A 84 22.48 -7.69 -7.92
N VAL A 85 22.40 -6.39 -7.62
CA VAL A 85 22.91 -5.79 -6.38
C VAL A 85 21.99 -6.12 -5.19
N ASP A 86 22.54 -6.47 -4.03
CA ASP A 86 21.81 -6.55 -2.75
C ASP A 86 22.66 -5.93 -1.63
N ARG A 87 22.38 -4.67 -1.28
CA ARG A 87 23.15 -3.87 -0.30
C ARG A 87 23.18 -4.45 1.12
N ARG A 88 22.39 -5.50 1.38
CA ARG A 88 22.45 -6.25 2.65
C ARG A 88 23.60 -7.24 2.68
N VAL A 89 24.16 -7.63 1.53
CA VAL A 89 25.32 -8.53 1.48
C VAL A 89 26.53 -7.84 2.11
N SER A 90 27.14 -8.50 3.09
CA SER A 90 28.35 -8.01 3.77
C SER A 90 29.58 -8.85 3.47
N ALA A 91 29.41 -10.14 3.12
CA ALA A 91 30.53 -11.06 2.96
C ALA A 91 30.29 -12.14 1.91
N ALA A 92 31.38 -12.63 1.31
CA ALA A 92 31.42 -13.80 0.44
C ALA A 92 32.32 -14.89 1.04
N MET A 93 31.88 -16.15 0.99
CA MET A 93 32.66 -17.29 1.50
C MET A 93 32.34 -18.59 0.76
N VAL A 94 33.25 -19.55 0.86
CA VAL A 94 33.02 -20.93 0.40
C VAL A 94 32.62 -21.78 1.59
N ARG A 95 31.46 -22.44 1.51
CA ARG A 95 30.97 -23.34 2.55
C ARG A 95 31.56 -24.75 2.42
N ASP A 96 31.40 -25.52 3.49
CA ASP A 96 31.89 -26.90 3.58
C ASP A 96 31.20 -27.87 2.61
N ASP A 97 30.04 -27.47 2.07
CA ASP A 97 29.28 -28.15 1.02
C ASP A 97 29.73 -27.75 -0.39
N GLY A 98 30.75 -26.88 -0.52
CA GLY A 98 31.30 -26.44 -1.79
C GLY A 98 30.53 -25.29 -2.46
N ARG A 99 29.51 -24.72 -1.82
CA ARG A 99 28.82 -23.54 -2.36
C ARG A 99 29.64 -22.27 -2.12
N LEU A 100 29.68 -21.40 -3.14
CA LEU A 100 30.03 -20.00 -2.94
C LEU A 100 28.77 -19.26 -2.52
N VAL A 101 28.77 -18.65 -1.33
CA VAL A 101 27.61 -17.92 -0.80
C VAL A 101 27.95 -16.46 -0.56
N LEU A 102 26.95 -15.60 -0.79
CA LEU A 102 26.91 -14.24 -0.28
C LEU A 102 25.95 -14.19 0.90
N VAL A 103 26.40 -13.59 2.00
CA VAL A 103 25.63 -13.52 3.25
C VAL A 103 25.43 -12.08 3.70
N ASP A 104 24.39 -11.85 4.48
CA ASP A 104 24.19 -10.60 5.23
C ASP A 104 24.91 -10.63 6.59
N PRO A 105 24.91 -9.52 7.36
CA PRO A 105 25.54 -9.47 8.69
C PRO A 105 24.98 -10.47 9.70
N ASP A 106 23.74 -10.92 9.53
CA ASP A 106 23.10 -11.94 10.37
C ASP A 106 23.50 -13.37 9.95
N GLY A 107 24.26 -13.51 8.87
CA GLY A 107 24.77 -14.76 8.33
C GLY A 107 23.78 -15.50 7.42
N TRP A 108 22.68 -14.86 7.04
CA TRP A 108 21.69 -15.47 6.14
C TRP A 108 22.18 -15.42 4.70
N VAL A 109 21.99 -16.52 3.97
CA VAL A 109 22.41 -16.63 2.57
C VAL A 109 21.48 -15.77 1.72
N ARG A 110 22.04 -14.80 1.01
CA ARG A 110 21.32 -13.88 0.11
C ARG A 110 21.41 -14.32 -1.34
N TRP A 111 22.51 -14.99 -1.69
CA TRP A 111 22.78 -15.55 -3.00
C TRP A 111 23.72 -16.74 -2.87
N SER A 112 23.63 -17.67 -3.81
CA SER A 112 24.51 -18.81 -3.87
C SER A 112 24.92 -19.15 -5.30
N ARG A 113 26.09 -19.76 -5.44
CA ARG A 113 26.46 -20.52 -6.61
C ARG A 113 26.90 -21.92 -6.17
N ASP A 114 26.08 -22.88 -6.56
CA ASP A 114 26.26 -24.28 -6.21
C ASP A 114 27.42 -24.93 -6.98
N PRO A 115 28.01 -26.00 -6.43
CA PRO A 115 29.04 -26.80 -7.08
C PRO A 115 28.48 -27.72 -8.19
N VAL A 116 27.49 -27.25 -8.94
CA VAL A 116 26.87 -27.97 -10.07
C VAL A 116 27.48 -27.49 -11.39
N THR A 117 27.75 -28.44 -12.29
CA THR A 117 28.29 -28.18 -13.62
C THR A 117 27.20 -27.83 -14.62
N THR A 118 27.58 -27.12 -15.69
CA THR A 118 26.66 -26.85 -16.81
C THR A 118 26.19 -28.14 -17.49
N ALA A 119 27.04 -29.17 -17.51
CA ALA A 119 26.69 -30.47 -18.07
C ALA A 119 25.61 -31.20 -17.23
N GLU A 120 25.71 -31.14 -15.90
CA GLU A 120 24.69 -31.69 -15.00
C GLU A 120 23.36 -30.95 -15.17
N LEU A 121 23.37 -29.61 -15.23
CA LEU A 121 22.15 -28.83 -15.51
C LEU A 121 21.56 -29.17 -16.88
N ALA A 122 22.39 -29.28 -17.93
CA ALA A 122 21.94 -29.62 -19.28
C ALA A 122 21.40 -31.06 -19.41
N ALA A 123 21.72 -31.95 -18.47
CA ALA A 123 21.21 -33.32 -18.45
C ALA A 123 19.79 -33.43 -17.86
N HIS A 124 19.24 -32.35 -17.27
CA HIS A 124 17.88 -32.34 -16.74
C HIS A 124 16.86 -32.46 -17.88
N ARG A 125 15.78 -33.20 -17.62
CA ARG A 125 14.70 -33.39 -18.61
C ARG A 125 13.68 -32.25 -18.49
N PRO A 126 13.02 -31.83 -19.57
CA PRO A 126 11.89 -30.92 -19.46
C PRO A 126 10.77 -31.51 -18.59
N ALA A 127 10.26 -30.71 -17.66
CA ALA A 127 9.07 -31.03 -16.89
C ALA A 127 7.84 -31.14 -17.80
N SER A 128 6.83 -31.89 -17.37
CA SER A 128 5.57 -32.06 -18.12
C SER A 128 4.40 -32.38 -17.20
N GLY A 129 3.18 -32.24 -17.72
CA GLY A 129 1.96 -32.42 -16.93
C GLY A 129 1.81 -31.29 -15.91
N ASP A 130 1.49 -31.65 -14.68
CA ASP A 130 1.14 -30.73 -13.59
C ASP A 130 2.27 -30.49 -12.58
N ARG A 131 3.50 -30.98 -12.85
CA ARG A 131 4.58 -30.96 -11.86
C ARG A 131 5.98 -30.93 -12.45
N LEU A 132 6.90 -30.36 -11.68
CA LEU A 132 8.34 -30.41 -11.85
C LEU A 132 8.92 -31.38 -10.81
N ARG A 133 9.57 -32.46 -11.27
CA ARG A 133 10.15 -33.52 -10.44
C ARG A 133 11.68 -33.39 -10.35
N ARG A 134 12.29 -34.14 -9.43
CA ARG A 134 13.76 -34.22 -9.33
C ARG A 134 14.41 -34.67 -10.63
N GLY A 135 15.48 -33.98 -11.02
CA GLY A 135 16.16 -34.20 -12.30
C GLY A 135 15.47 -33.55 -13.50
N GLU A 136 14.49 -32.67 -13.26
CA GLU A 136 13.78 -31.94 -14.31
C GLU A 136 14.05 -30.43 -14.27
N VAL A 137 13.76 -29.79 -15.39
CA VAL A 137 13.82 -28.34 -15.62
C VAL A 137 12.48 -27.85 -16.17
N LEU A 138 11.99 -26.71 -15.67
CA LEU A 138 10.81 -26.05 -16.19
C LEU A 138 11.20 -25.26 -17.45
N ALA A 139 11.29 -25.98 -18.58
CA ALA A 139 11.71 -25.43 -19.86
C ALA A 139 10.61 -24.62 -20.56
N ASP A 140 9.37 -25.13 -20.55
CA ASP A 140 8.21 -24.48 -21.16
C ASP A 140 7.17 -24.13 -20.07
N SER A 141 6.32 -25.09 -19.73
CA SER A 141 5.27 -24.92 -18.73
C SER A 141 4.84 -26.24 -18.12
N ILE A 142 4.24 -26.16 -16.94
CA ILE A 142 3.42 -27.22 -16.36
C ILE A 142 2.01 -26.66 -16.11
N VAL A 143 1.00 -27.50 -16.26
CA VAL A 143 -0.41 -27.10 -16.31
C VAL A 143 -1.19 -27.91 -15.29
N SER A 144 -2.10 -27.27 -14.55
CA SER A 144 -3.02 -27.97 -13.65
C SER A 144 -3.79 -29.08 -14.39
N PRO A 145 -4.18 -30.17 -13.70
CA PRO A 145 -4.95 -31.26 -14.28
C PRO A 145 -6.21 -30.83 -15.05
N ASP A 146 -6.89 -29.78 -14.60
CA ASP A 146 -8.07 -29.20 -15.25
C ASP A 146 -7.77 -28.23 -16.41
N GLY A 147 -6.49 -27.97 -16.69
CA GLY A 147 -6.05 -27.11 -17.78
C GLY A 147 -6.17 -25.60 -17.52
N ARG A 148 -6.64 -25.16 -16.34
CA ARG A 148 -6.92 -23.75 -16.06
C ARG A 148 -5.69 -22.95 -15.65
N TYR A 149 -4.76 -23.56 -14.94
CA TYR A 149 -3.61 -22.86 -14.38
C TYR A 149 -2.32 -23.33 -15.04
N THR A 150 -1.52 -22.39 -15.55
CA THR A 150 -0.25 -22.67 -16.22
C THR A 150 0.89 -22.00 -15.48
N LEU A 151 1.88 -22.77 -15.03
CA LEU A 151 3.11 -22.27 -14.43
C LEU A 151 4.20 -22.20 -15.50
N THR A 152 4.76 -21.01 -15.70
CA THR A 152 5.85 -20.76 -16.65
C THR A 152 7.06 -20.15 -15.94
N HIS A 153 8.25 -20.36 -16.51
CA HIS A 153 9.45 -19.64 -16.09
C HIS A 153 9.93 -18.72 -17.21
N THR A 154 10.02 -17.43 -16.90
CA THR A 154 10.37 -16.39 -17.87
C THR A 154 11.87 -16.22 -18.01
N SER A 155 12.32 -15.73 -19.16
CA SER A 155 13.72 -15.34 -19.38
C SER A 155 14.18 -14.20 -18.48
N ALA A 156 13.27 -13.50 -17.80
CA ALA A 156 13.58 -12.47 -16.80
C ALA A 156 13.85 -13.04 -15.39
N GLY A 157 13.85 -14.37 -15.20
CA GLY A 157 14.13 -15.00 -13.90
C GLY A 157 12.92 -15.05 -12.96
N ARG A 158 11.71 -14.79 -13.49
CA ARG A 158 10.44 -14.88 -12.75
C ARG A 158 9.69 -16.15 -13.13
N THR A 159 9.09 -16.79 -12.14
CA THR A 159 8.17 -17.91 -12.32
C THR A 159 6.76 -17.40 -12.08
N LEU A 160 5.84 -17.68 -13.00
CA LEU A 160 4.52 -17.06 -13.04
C LEU A 160 3.46 -18.15 -13.11
N LEU A 161 2.45 -18.07 -12.24
CA LEU A 161 1.22 -18.85 -12.39
C LEU A 161 0.18 -17.99 -13.08
N HIS A 162 -0.37 -18.49 -14.18
CA HIS A 162 -1.36 -17.81 -15.00
C HIS A 162 -2.66 -18.57 -15.07
N THR A 163 -3.76 -17.86 -15.24
CA THR A 163 -5.10 -18.37 -15.58
C THR A 163 -5.65 -17.55 -16.75
N PRO A 164 -6.55 -18.11 -17.59
CA PRO A 164 -7.29 -17.32 -18.57
C PRO A 164 -7.96 -16.12 -17.90
N GLY A 165 -7.76 -14.91 -18.45
CA GLY A 165 -8.45 -13.71 -17.97
C GLY A 165 -9.79 -13.48 -18.68
N ASP A 166 -10.62 -12.63 -18.07
CA ASP A 166 -12.00 -12.40 -18.51
C ASP A 166 -12.10 -11.84 -19.94
N HIS A 167 -11.07 -11.13 -20.40
CA HIS A 167 -11.00 -10.48 -21.71
C HIS A 167 -10.14 -11.27 -22.73
N GLY A 168 -9.86 -12.55 -22.46
CA GLY A 168 -9.10 -13.44 -23.35
C GLY A 168 -7.57 -13.30 -23.28
N ALA A 169 -7.05 -12.38 -22.45
CA ALA A 169 -5.62 -12.31 -22.11
C ALA A 169 -5.35 -13.03 -20.79
N ASP A 170 -4.27 -13.81 -20.71
CA ASP A 170 -3.90 -14.52 -19.49
C ASP A 170 -3.58 -13.54 -18.35
N ARG A 171 -4.14 -13.83 -17.16
CA ARG A 171 -3.89 -13.09 -15.92
C ARG A 171 -2.87 -13.84 -15.07
N SER A 172 -1.83 -13.15 -14.61
CA SER A 172 -0.93 -13.68 -13.58
C SER A 172 -1.63 -13.64 -12.22
N VAL A 173 -1.73 -14.80 -11.55
CA VAL A 173 -2.34 -14.94 -10.21
C VAL A 173 -1.28 -15.11 -9.12
N TRP A 174 -0.08 -15.54 -9.49
CA TRP A 174 1.06 -15.62 -8.59
C TRP A 174 2.37 -15.38 -9.33
N VAL A 175 3.36 -14.85 -8.59
CA VAL A 175 4.71 -14.64 -9.09
C VAL A 175 5.73 -15.02 -8.03
N GLY A 176 6.65 -15.92 -8.38
CA GLY A 176 7.82 -16.26 -7.59
C GLY A 176 9.11 -15.86 -8.31
N THR A 177 9.96 -15.07 -7.64
CA THR A 177 11.31 -14.77 -8.14
C THR A 177 12.21 -15.98 -7.93
N ALA A 178 12.85 -16.49 -8.99
CA ALA A 178 13.70 -17.67 -8.87
C ALA A 178 15.19 -17.36 -9.09
N GLY A 179 15.57 -16.32 -9.83
CA GLY A 179 16.98 -15.99 -10.01
C GLY A 179 17.19 -14.88 -11.02
N ASP A 180 18.42 -14.76 -11.50
CA ASP A 180 18.78 -13.80 -12.54
C ASP A 180 18.14 -14.15 -13.89
N ALA A 181 18.10 -13.15 -14.78
CA ALA A 181 17.60 -13.33 -16.13
C ALA A 181 18.38 -14.44 -16.88
N GLY A 182 17.64 -15.33 -17.55
CA GLY A 182 18.15 -16.43 -18.35
C GLY A 182 18.44 -17.72 -17.56
N ALA A 183 18.32 -17.72 -16.23
CA ALA A 183 18.55 -18.91 -15.42
C ALA A 183 17.30 -19.82 -15.40
N ALA A 184 17.41 -21.02 -15.96
CA ALA A 184 16.28 -21.96 -15.96
C ALA A 184 15.97 -22.49 -14.54
N LEU A 185 14.68 -22.56 -14.20
CA LEU A 185 14.22 -23.19 -12.96
C LEU A 185 14.32 -24.72 -13.06
N SER A 186 14.99 -25.36 -12.12
CA SER A 186 15.16 -26.81 -12.09
C SER A 186 15.03 -27.35 -10.67
N LEU A 187 14.57 -28.59 -10.55
CA LEU A 187 14.61 -29.33 -9.30
C LEU A 187 15.70 -30.39 -9.41
N GLY A 188 16.78 -30.21 -8.67
CA GLY A 188 17.93 -31.11 -8.73
C GLY A 188 17.60 -32.53 -8.28
N THR A 189 18.43 -33.50 -8.66
CA THR A 189 18.32 -34.89 -8.18
C THR A 189 18.51 -35.02 -6.67
N ASP A 190 19.16 -34.04 -6.06
CA ASP A 190 19.35 -33.84 -4.63
C ASP A 190 18.14 -33.20 -3.92
N GLY A 191 17.08 -32.85 -4.67
CA GLY A 191 15.87 -32.25 -4.12
C GLY A 191 15.98 -30.75 -3.82
N VAL A 192 17.01 -30.09 -4.35
CA VAL A 192 17.21 -28.65 -4.16
C VAL A 192 16.66 -27.90 -5.37
N LEU A 193 15.78 -26.93 -5.11
CA LEU A 193 15.17 -26.07 -6.12
C LEU A 193 16.14 -24.95 -6.51
N ARG A 194 16.45 -24.83 -7.82
CA ARG A 194 17.47 -23.93 -8.35
C ARG A 194 16.99 -23.10 -9.52
N ALA A 195 17.53 -21.89 -9.65
CA ALA A 195 17.54 -21.16 -10.92
C ALA A 195 18.98 -21.13 -11.43
N GLY A 196 19.26 -21.89 -12.48
CA GLY A 196 20.63 -22.16 -12.91
C GLY A 196 21.45 -22.78 -11.78
N THR A 197 22.43 -22.04 -11.25
CA THR A 197 23.29 -22.49 -10.14
C THR A 197 22.92 -21.90 -8.79
N ASP A 198 21.88 -21.07 -8.70
CA ASP A 198 21.45 -20.45 -7.44
C ASP A 198 20.39 -21.31 -6.73
N SER A 199 20.69 -21.77 -5.51
CA SER A 199 19.79 -22.57 -4.68
C SER A 199 18.88 -21.75 -3.77
N THR A 200 18.96 -20.42 -3.77
CA THR A 200 18.12 -19.57 -2.88
C THR A 200 16.65 -19.46 -3.30
N VAL A 201 16.20 -20.18 -4.36
CA VAL A 201 14.82 -20.15 -4.85
C VAL A 201 13.80 -20.45 -3.75
N LEU A 202 14.05 -21.49 -2.95
CA LEU A 202 13.14 -21.91 -1.90
C LEU A 202 12.92 -20.81 -0.86
N GLN A 203 13.97 -20.09 -0.46
CA GLN A 203 13.85 -18.97 0.47
C GLN A 203 12.95 -17.87 -0.11
N ARG A 204 13.16 -17.53 -1.40
CA ARG A 204 12.40 -16.48 -2.09
C ARG A 204 10.93 -16.84 -2.23
N TRP A 205 10.62 -18.09 -2.53
CA TRP A 205 9.24 -18.55 -2.69
C TRP A 205 8.51 -18.65 -1.35
N THR A 206 9.20 -19.10 -0.30
CA THR A 206 8.59 -19.31 1.02
C THR A 206 8.64 -18.08 1.92
N GLY A 207 9.40 -17.05 1.57
CA GLY A 207 9.70 -15.90 2.42
C GLY A 207 10.63 -16.22 3.61
N ARG A 208 11.18 -17.44 3.69
CA ARG A 208 12.01 -17.90 4.81
C ARG A 208 13.48 -17.58 4.55
N ASN A 209 13.87 -16.31 4.73
CA ASN A 209 15.23 -15.82 4.42
C ASN A 209 16.35 -16.51 5.23
N GLY A 210 16.07 -16.98 6.44
CA GLY A 210 17.04 -17.71 7.28
C GLY A 210 17.17 -19.22 6.96
N LEU A 211 16.39 -19.74 6.01
CA LEU A 211 16.40 -21.16 5.67
C LEU A 211 17.66 -21.51 4.86
N ASP A 212 18.44 -22.49 5.30
CA ASP A 212 19.49 -23.06 4.43
C ASP A 212 18.82 -23.86 3.31
N PRO A 213 19.02 -23.52 2.02
CA PRO A 213 18.37 -24.21 0.91
C PRO A 213 18.64 -25.72 0.85
N MET A 214 19.76 -26.19 1.43
CA MET A 214 20.11 -27.61 1.47
C MET A 214 19.44 -28.36 2.64
N SER A 215 18.80 -27.64 3.58
CA SER A 215 18.17 -28.25 4.77
C SER A 215 16.77 -28.81 4.51
N VAL A 216 16.18 -28.50 3.35
CA VAL A 216 14.86 -28.94 2.95
C VAL A 216 14.98 -29.67 1.62
N VAL A 217 14.40 -30.88 1.58
CA VAL A 217 14.42 -31.71 0.39
C VAL A 217 13.05 -31.64 -0.27
N VAL A 218 12.98 -31.00 -1.43
CA VAL A 218 11.77 -30.94 -2.26
C VAL A 218 11.74 -32.16 -3.18
N SER A 219 10.62 -32.87 -3.22
CA SER A 219 10.40 -33.98 -4.16
C SER A 219 9.77 -33.50 -5.46
N GLU A 220 8.80 -32.57 -5.36
CA GLU A 220 7.99 -32.09 -6.47
C GLU A 220 7.53 -30.64 -6.24
N VAL A 221 7.44 -29.87 -7.33
CA VAL A 221 6.66 -28.63 -7.41
C VAL A 221 5.41 -28.93 -8.23
N VAL A 222 4.22 -28.70 -7.70
CA VAL A 222 2.94 -29.12 -8.30
C VAL A 222 2.03 -27.90 -8.51
N VAL A 223 1.36 -27.85 -9.66
CA VAL A 223 0.27 -26.89 -9.92
C VAL A 223 -1.07 -27.59 -9.68
N ARG A 224 -1.87 -27.07 -8.76
CA ARG A 224 -3.18 -27.64 -8.41
C ARG A 224 -4.32 -26.98 -9.18
N ASP A 225 -5.42 -27.71 -9.35
CA ASP A 225 -6.70 -27.19 -9.91
C ASP A 225 -7.29 -26.03 -9.08
N ALA A 226 -6.92 -25.92 -7.81
CA ALA A 226 -7.32 -24.80 -6.97
C ALA A 226 -6.63 -23.47 -7.36
N GLY A 227 -5.53 -23.53 -8.13
CA GLY A 227 -4.75 -22.36 -8.49
C GLY A 227 -3.54 -22.11 -7.60
N ASP A 228 -3.00 -23.14 -6.94
CA ASP A 228 -1.81 -23.03 -6.11
C ASP A 228 -0.58 -23.70 -6.75
N VAL A 229 0.58 -23.11 -6.48
CA VAL A 229 1.89 -23.78 -6.62
C VAL A 229 2.27 -24.37 -5.27
N VAL A 230 2.48 -25.68 -5.22
CA VAL A 230 2.75 -26.41 -3.97
C VAL A 230 4.10 -27.13 -4.06
N LEU A 231 4.89 -27.00 -3.00
CA LEU A 231 6.14 -27.72 -2.81
C LEU A 231 5.89 -28.91 -1.90
N LEU A 232 6.23 -30.12 -2.36
CA LEU A 232 6.03 -31.36 -1.63
C LEU A 232 7.36 -31.96 -1.18
N ASP A 233 7.35 -32.66 -0.05
CA ASP A 233 8.43 -33.54 0.40
C ASP A 233 8.28 -34.96 -0.18
N GLU A 234 9.19 -35.87 0.18
CA GLU A 234 9.19 -37.25 -0.35
C GLU A 234 7.94 -38.06 0.00
N ASP A 235 7.32 -37.77 1.14
CA ASP A 235 6.12 -38.46 1.63
C ASP A 235 4.83 -37.81 1.10
N GLY A 236 4.96 -36.72 0.33
CA GLY A 236 3.85 -35.93 -0.21
C GLY A 236 3.30 -34.89 0.75
N THR A 237 3.98 -34.61 1.86
CA THR A 237 3.63 -33.53 2.79
C THR A 237 3.93 -32.19 2.14
N GLU A 238 3.07 -31.21 2.38
CA GLU A 238 3.27 -29.85 1.90
C GLU A 238 4.35 -29.14 2.71
N ILE A 239 5.43 -28.76 2.03
CA ILE A 239 6.47 -27.88 2.56
C ILE A 239 5.97 -26.42 2.54
N HIS A 240 5.29 -26.06 1.45
CA HIS A 240 4.78 -24.72 1.18
C HIS A 240 3.70 -24.74 0.10
N ALA A 241 2.74 -23.83 0.20
CA ALA A 241 1.78 -23.51 -0.84
C ALA A 241 1.77 -21.99 -1.07
N SER A 242 1.57 -21.57 -2.32
CA SER A 242 1.60 -20.16 -2.72
C SER A 242 0.48 -19.32 -2.07
N GLY A 243 -0.60 -19.94 -1.59
CA GLY A 243 -1.75 -19.27 -0.97
C GLY A 243 -2.63 -18.53 -1.98
N THR A 244 -2.41 -18.78 -3.26
CA THR A 244 -3.06 -18.09 -4.37
C THR A 244 -4.54 -18.43 -4.42
N ALA A 245 -4.90 -19.71 -4.27
CA ALA A 245 -6.30 -20.14 -4.29
C ALA A 245 -7.13 -19.46 -3.19
N ALA A 246 -6.56 -19.33 -1.99
CA ALA A 246 -7.22 -18.69 -0.86
C ALA A 246 -7.45 -17.18 -1.11
N GLU A 247 -6.47 -16.50 -1.69
CA GLU A 247 -6.60 -15.09 -2.05
C GLU A 247 -7.61 -14.88 -3.19
N GLU A 248 -7.63 -15.75 -4.21
CA GLU A 248 -8.65 -15.68 -5.27
C GLU A 248 -10.07 -15.86 -4.71
N ALA A 249 -10.26 -16.79 -3.78
CA ALA A 249 -11.54 -16.99 -3.11
C ALA A 249 -11.97 -15.75 -2.30
N ARG A 250 -11.03 -15.14 -1.57
CA ARG A 250 -11.27 -13.90 -0.81
C ARG A 250 -11.68 -12.73 -1.71
N LEU A 251 -10.93 -12.50 -2.80
CA LEU A 251 -11.24 -11.45 -3.77
C LEU A 251 -12.60 -11.68 -4.44
N THR A 252 -12.96 -12.93 -4.70
CA THR A 252 -14.27 -13.28 -5.26
C THR A 252 -15.40 -12.95 -4.28
N ALA A 253 -15.24 -13.28 -2.99
CA ALA A 253 -16.22 -12.95 -1.96
C ALA A 253 -16.40 -11.43 -1.81
N LEU A 254 -15.30 -10.66 -1.84
CA LEU A 254 -15.36 -9.19 -1.80
C LEU A 254 -16.11 -8.60 -2.99
N ARG A 255 -15.86 -9.09 -4.21
CA ARG A 255 -16.60 -8.63 -5.40
C ARG A 255 -18.09 -8.96 -5.33
N GLN A 256 -18.44 -10.14 -4.81
CA GLN A 256 -19.84 -10.52 -4.63
C GLN A 256 -20.55 -9.63 -3.62
N GLU A 257 -19.89 -9.31 -2.50
CA GLU A 257 -20.44 -8.40 -1.50
C GLU A 257 -20.58 -6.98 -2.06
N PHE A 258 -19.57 -6.48 -2.78
CA PHE A 258 -19.65 -5.17 -3.43
C PHE A 258 -20.81 -5.10 -4.43
N ALA A 259 -20.91 -6.08 -5.35
CA ALA A 259 -22.01 -6.14 -6.32
C ALA A 259 -23.38 -6.26 -5.63
N ARG A 260 -23.46 -6.98 -4.50
CA ARG A 260 -24.68 -7.05 -3.69
C ARG A 260 -25.05 -5.67 -3.13
N ARG A 261 -24.08 -4.92 -2.60
CA ARG A 261 -24.30 -3.56 -2.08
C ARG A 261 -24.74 -2.61 -3.19
N GLU A 262 -24.11 -2.66 -4.35
CA GLU A 262 -24.54 -1.88 -5.52
C GLU A 262 -25.98 -2.19 -5.93
N VAL A 263 -26.38 -3.47 -5.94
CA VAL A 263 -27.76 -3.87 -6.24
C VAL A 263 -28.73 -3.36 -5.17
N LEU A 264 -28.36 -3.41 -3.89
CA LEU A 264 -29.17 -2.88 -2.79
C LEU A 264 -29.33 -1.35 -2.90
N GLU A 265 -28.25 -0.63 -3.19
CA GLU A 265 -28.24 0.82 -3.36
C GLU A 265 -29.06 1.24 -4.59
N ALA A 266 -28.87 0.57 -5.73
CA ALA A 266 -29.64 0.82 -6.95
C ALA A 266 -31.13 0.47 -6.81
N ALA A 267 -31.50 -0.41 -5.86
CA ALA A 267 -32.89 -0.75 -5.57
C ALA A 267 -33.57 0.26 -4.64
N LYS A 268 -32.82 1.15 -3.97
CA LYS A 268 -33.41 2.24 -3.20
C LYS A 268 -34.17 3.21 -4.12
N PRO A 269 -35.34 3.72 -3.71
CA PRO A 269 -36.05 4.75 -4.48
C PRO A 269 -35.21 6.04 -4.57
N THR A 270 -35.49 6.87 -5.58
CA THR A 270 -34.99 8.26 -5.59
C THR A 270 -35.88 9.13 -4.71
N ARG A 271 -35.27 10.12 -4.05
CA ARG A 271 -36.00 11.11 -3.27
C ARG A 271 -36.81 12.01 -4.21
N PRO A 272 -38.12 12.23 -3.99
CA PRO A 272 -38.89 13.12 -4.86
C PRO A 272 -38.37 14.57 -4.80
N ALA A 273 -38.19 15.20 -5.96
CA ALA A 273 -37.56 16.52 -6.10
C ALA A 273 -38.27 17.66 -5.33
N ASP A 274 -39.55 17.52 -5.02
CA ASP A 274 -40.37 18.51 -4.31
C ASP A 274 -40.35 18.36 -2.77
N THR A 275 -39.53 17.44 -2.24
CA THR A 275 -39.46 17.14 -0.80
C THR A 275 -38.30 17.82 -0.08
N GLY A 276 -37.44 18.53 -0.81
CA GLY A 276 -36.27 19.23 -0.27
C GLY A 276 -36.50 20.69 0.08
N LEU A 277 -35.63 21.24 0.93
CA LEU A 277 -35.48 22.69 1.05
C LEU A 277 -34.86 23.29 -0.24
N ALA A 278 -35.08 24.58 -0.46
CA ALA A 278 -34.50 25.28 -1.60
C ALA A 278 -32.96 25.28 -1.53
N THR A 279 -32.31 25.05 -2.67
CA THR A 279 -30.84 24.96 -2.79
C THR A 279 -30.20 26.24 -3.34
N ASP A 280 -31.00 27.11 -3.96
CA ASP A 280 -30.56 28.32 -4.67
C ASP A 280 -29.72 29.26 -3.80
N TRP A 281 -30.07 29.41 -2.53
CA TRP A 281 -29.30 30.23 -1.59
C TRP A 281 -27.91 29.65 -1.29
N PHE A 282 -27.76 28.32 -1.25
CA PHE A 282 -26.50 27.65 -0.94
C PHE A 282 -25.58 27.64 -2.16
N GLU A 283 -26.15 27.40 -3.34
CA GLU A 283 -25.45 27.52 -4.63
C GLU A 283 -24.86 28.93 -4.83
N LEU A 284 -25.54 29.97 -4.36
CA LEU A 284 -25.06 31.36 -4.41
C LEU A 284 -23.82 31.64 -3.55
N LEU A 285 -23.56 30.84 -2.51
CA LEU A 285 -22.38 31.02 -1.69
C LEU A 285 -21.11 30.53 -2.40
N GLU A 286 -21.22 29.68 -3.43
CA GLU A 286 -20.08 29.13 -4.17
C GLU A 286 -18.94 28.64 -3.23
N LEU A 287 -19.30 28.04 -2.09
CA LEU A 287 -18.33 27.62 -1.07
C LEU A 287 -17.30 26.69 -1.71
N SER A 288 -16.04 27.12 -1.66
CA SER A 288 -14.91 26.39 -2.24
C SER A 288 -13.85 26.14 -1.18
N GLY A 289 -13.30 24.92 -1.16
CA GLY A 289 -12.43 24.48 -0.06
C GLY A 289 -13.23 24.19 1.23
N PRO A 290 -12.57 24.10 2.38
CA PRO A 290 -13.23 23.77 3.64
C PRO A 290 -14.03 24.97 4.13
N PHE A 291 -15.12 24.69 4.84
CA PHE A 291 -15.94 25.72 5.45
C PHE A 291 -16.63 25.19 6.70
N THR A 292 -17.08 26.12 7.54
CA THR A 292 -17.97 25.80 8.66
C THR A 292 -19.20 26.67 8.59
N ILE A 293 -20.35 26.07 8.88
CA ILE A 293 -21.60 26.79 9.05
C ILE A 293 -22.13 26.53 10.45
N THR A 294 -22.35 27.61 11.18
CA THR A 294 -22.79 27.56 12.59
C THR A 294 -24.10 28.32 12.75
N TRP A 295 -25.13 27.70 13.32
CA TRP A 295 -26.38 28.37 13.69
C TRP A 295 -26.40 28.62 15.18
N VAL A 296 -26.66 29.86 15.59
CA VAL A 296 -26.79 30.25 17.01
C VAL A 296 -28.17 30.86 17.24
N GLN A 297 -28.95 30.30 18.17
CA GLN A 297 -30.31 30.78 18.42
C GLN A 297 -30.33 31.99 19.37
N HIS A 298 -31.35 32.85 19.25
CA HIS A 298 -31.71 33.89 20.22
C HIS A 298 -30.58 34.86 20.60
N VAL A 299 -29.64 35.09 19.68
CA VAL A 299 -28.59 36.10 19.77
C VAL A 299 -28.61 36.98 18.52
N ASP A 300 -28.02 38.17 18.61
CA ASP A 300 -27.76 38.99 17.42
C ASP A 300 -26.43 38.61 16.75
N GLY A 301 -26.20 39.12 15.53
CA GLY A 301 -25.00 38.81 14.76
C GLY A 301 -23.69 39.23 15.43
N THR A 302 -23.71 40.28 16.25
CA THR A 302 -22.52 40.77 16.94
C THR A 302 -22.15 39.83 18.07
N GLU A 303 -23.15 39.38 18.81
CA GLU A 303 -22.97 38.40 19.87
C GLU A 303 -22.56 37.03 19.30
N ALA A 304 -23.15 36.59 18.20
CA ALA A 304 -22.74 35.35 17.52
C ALA A 304 -21.26 35.40 17.10
N LEU A 305 -20.80 36.49 16.47
CA LEU A 305 -19.39 36.69 16.10
C LEU A 305 -18.47 36.77 17.32
N ARG A 306 -18.90 37.39 18.42
CA ARG A 306 -18.11 37.41 19.66
C ARG A 306 -17.95 36.03 20.28
N ARG A 307 -19.01 35.22 20.27
CA ARG A 307 -18.96 33.83 20.73
C ARG A 307 -18.03 32.97 19.87
N LEU A 308 -17.93 33.27 18.57
CA LEU A 308 -16.96 32.70 17.65
C LEU A 308 -15.51 33.18 17.90
N GLY A 309 -15.31 34.22 18.72
CA GLY A 309 -13.98 34.73 19.08
C GLY A 309 -13.61 36.07 18.42
N ALA A 310 -14.52 36.69 17.66
CA ALA A 310 -14.27 38.00 17.06
C ALA A 310 -14.19 39.11 18.12
N GLY A 311 -13.16 39.95 18.02
CA GLY A 311 -13.02 41.13 18.87
C GLY A 311 -14.00 42.25 18.48
N PRO A 312 -14.45 43.12 19.42
CA PRO A 312 -15.36 44.21 19.07
C PRO A 312 -14.85 45.16 17.98
N GLY A 313 -13.52 45.27 17.83
CA GLY A 313 -12.88 46.11 16.81
C GLY A 313 -12.67 45.42 15.45
N THR A 314 -12.95 44.12 15.34
CA THR A 314 -12.82 43.35 14.09
C THR A 314 -14.16 43.16 13.39
N ILE A 315 -15.28 43.48 14.05
CA ILE A 315 -16.62 43.34 13.50
C ILE A 315 -16.98 44.59 12.68
N SER A 316 -17.35 44.39 11.42
CA SER A 316 -17.73 45.46 10.49
C SER A 316 -18.87 45.01 9.58
N ALA A 317 -19.42 45.93 8.77
CA ALA A 317 -20.39 45.55 7.74
C ALA A 317 -19.64 45.02 6.51
N MET A 318 -19.90 43.77 6.13
CA MET A 318 -19.23 43.04 5.05
C MET A 318 -20.26 42.33 4.17
N THR A 319 -19.94 42.15 2.89
CA THR A 319 -20.63 41.18 2.02
C THR A 319 -20.02 39.79 2.20
N TYR A 320 -20.68 38.76 1.68
CA TYR A 320 -20.08 37.42 1.63
C TYR A 320 -18.77 37.38 0.81
N GLU A 321 -18.75 38.06 -0.34
CA GLU A 321 -17.56 38.15 -1.21
C GLU A 321 -16.36 38.79 -0.48
N ASP A 322 -16.61 39.77 0.40
CA ASP A 322 -15.56 40.37 1.23
C ASP A 322 -14.97 39.36 2.23
N VAL A 323 -15.81 38.49 2.81
CA VAL A 323 -15.40 37.47 3.79
C VAL A 323 -14.66 36.32 3.11
N ASP A 324 -15.19 35.81 2.00
CA ASP A 324 -14.56 34.76 1.19
C ASP A 324 -13.19 35.20 0.64
N SER A 325 -13.12 36.41 0.08
CA SER A 325 -11.85 36.99 -0.36
C SER A 325 -10.85 37.13 0.78
N ALA A 326 -11.31 37.49 1.99
CA ALA A 326 -10.44 37.61 3.16
C ALA A 326 -9.91 36.25 3.61
N ALA A 327 -10.75 35.20 3.60
CA ALA A 327 -10.39 33.85 4.02
C ALA A 327 -9.15 33.30 3.29
N PHE A 328 -9.00 33.63 2.01
CA PHE A 328 -7.93 33.12 1.15
C PHE A 328 -6.93 34.20 0.70
N SER A 329 -6.88 35.33 1.41
CA SER A 329 -6.05 36.50 1.03
C SER A 329 -4.56 36.37 1.36
N ASP A 330 -4.14 35.36 2.12
CA ASP A 330 -2.74 35.18 2.56
C ASP A 330 -1.85 34.56 1.46
N PRO A 331 -0.79 35.26 0.99
CA PRO A 331 0.19 34.71 0.04
C PRO A 331 0.97 33.51 0.56
N ASP A 332 1.07 33.33 1.89
CA ASP A 332 1.78 32.24 2.54
C ASP A 332 0.90 30.97 2.70
N GLY A 333 -0.37 31.03 2.28
CA GLY A 333 -1.26 29.88 2.10
C GLY A 333 -2.01 29.42 3.36
N GLN A 334 -1.98 30.17 4.46
CA GLN A 334 -2.80 29.87 5.64
C GLN A 334 -4.14 30.59 5.55
N PRO A 335 -5.28 29.90 5.79
CA PRO A 335 -6.57 30.56 5.82
C PRO A 335 -6.61 31.63 6.92
N VAL A 336 -7.38 32.68 6.69
CA VAL A 336 -7.66 33.72 7.68
C VAL A 336 -8.98 33.39 8.37
N LYS A 337 -9.01 33.52 9.70
CA LYS A 337 -10.23 33.34 10.49
C LYS A 337 -11.18 34.49 10.22
N CYS A 338 -12.26 34.21 9.50
CA CYS A 338 -13.30 35.16 9.20
C CYS A 338 -14.68 34.49 9.22
N ALA A 339 -15.71 35.31 9.42
CA ALA A 339 -17.08 34.84 9.42
C ALA A 339 -18.06 35.94 9.00
N LEU A 340 -19.15 35.54 8.34
CA LEU A 340 -20.30 36.39 8.05
C LEU A 340 -21.49 35.95 8.90
N ALA A 341 -22.12 36.88 9.62
CA ALA A 341 -23.29 36.63 10.46
C ALA A 341 -24.58 37.05 9.78
N VAL A 342 -25.39 36.08 9.36
CA VAL A 342 -26.63 36.25 8.62
C VAL A 342 -27.83 35.93 9.53
N PRO A 343 -28.60 36.94 9.98
CA PRO A 343 -29.81 36.70 10.76
C PRO A 343 -30.91 36.07 9.90
N ILE A 344 -31.50 34.97 10.37
CA ILE A 344 -32.62 34.26 9.75
C ILE A 344 -33.61 33.88 10.86
N ASP A 345 -34.74 34.58 10.89
CA ASP A 345 -35.75 34.46 11.95
C ASP A 345 -35.12 34.62 13.36
N ASP A 346 -35.28 33.62 14.24
CA ASP A 346 -34.73 33.61 15.61
C ASP A 346 -33.29 33.08 15.70
N TRP A 347 -32.63 32.85 14.55
CA TRP A 347 -31.29 32.30 14.46
C TRP A 347 -30.33 33.23 13.75
N VAL A 348 -29.04 33.11 14.06
CA VAL A 348 -27.95 33.68 13.27
C VAL A 348 -27.15 32.55 12.67
N MET A 349 -27.01 32.57 11.35
CA MET A 349 -26.16 31.65 10.59
C MET A 349 -24.81 32.32 10.36
N LEU A 350 -23.76 31.75 10.94
CA LEU A 350 -22.38 32.14 10.73
C LEU A 350 -21.82 31.28 9.60
N ILE A 351 -21.30 31.92 8.55
CA ILE A 351 -20.62 31.25 7.44
C ILE A 351 -19.14 31.56 7.57
N GLU A 352 -18.32 30.52 7.65
CA GLU A 352 -16.88 30.57 7.90
C GLU A 352 -16.12 29.89 6.75
N PRO A 353 -15.82 30.58 5.64
CA PRO A 353 -14.96 30.05 4.59
C PRO A 353 -13.55 29.81 5.14
N GLY A 354 -12.97 28.64 4.91
CA GLY A 354 -11.61 28.30 5.33
C GLY A 354 -11.38 28.16 6.84
N SER A 355 -12.43 28.12 7.67
CA SER A 355 -12.34 28.12 9.14
C SER A 355 -13.16 27.01 9.79
N ILE A 356 -12.74 26.58 10.99
CA ILE A 356 -13.40 25.56 11.84
C ILE A 356 -13.84 26.09 13.22
N GLU A 357 -13.69 27.40 13.48
CA GLU A 357 -13.86 27.97 14.83
C GLU A 357 -15.24 27.67 15.42
N GLY A 358 -16.28 27.62 14.59
CA GLY A 358 -17.62 27.22 15.00
C GLY A 358 -17.65 25.86 15.69
N MET A 359 -16.92 24.88 15.16
CA MET A 359 -16.85 23.53 15.73
C MET A 359 -16.02 23.52 17.02
N GLU A 360 -14.85 24.16 17.02
CA GLU A 360 -13.98 24.25 18.20
C GLU A 360 -14.65 24.95 19.38
N ARG A 361 -15.55 25.90 19.09
CA ARG A 361 -16.21 26.73 20.10
C ARG A 361 -17.67 26.36 20.34
N ALA A 362 -18.24 25.39 19.62
CA ALA A 362 -19.66 25.03 19.65
C ALA A 362 -20.23 24.95 21.07
N ARG A 363 -19.49 24.29 21.96
CA ARG A 363 -19.81 24.18 23.39
C ARG A 363 -19.99 25.56 24.04
N ALA A 364 -18.99 26.42 23.99
CA ALA A 364 -19.03 27.75 24.60
C ALA A 364 -20.06 28.67 23.91
N MET A 365 -20.19 28.56 22.59
CA MET A 365 -21.17 29.34 21.83
C MET A 365 -22.61 29.01 22.21
N SER A 366 -22.87 27.79 22.70
CA SER A 366 -24.20 27.35 23.11
C SER A 366 -24.63 27.79 24.52
N GLU A 367 -23.77 28.44 25.32
CA GLU A 367 -24.15 28.90 26.67
C GLU A 367 -25.40 29.80 26.66
N GLY A 368 -26.42 29.40 27.42
CA GLY A 368 -27.72 30.08 27.49
C GLY A 368 -28.57 29.99 26.21
N THR A 369 -28.19 29.15 25.24
CA THR A 369 -28.89 28.98 23.95
C THR A 369 -28.68 27.57 23.38
N GLN A 370 -28.88 27.40 22.07
CA GLN A 370 -28.48 26.23 21.31
C GLN A 370 -27.69 26.61 20.07
N VAL A 371 -26.80 25.70 19.67
CA VAL A 371 -25.91 25.83 18.52
C VAL A 371 -25.91 24.56 17.69
N LEU A 372 -25.99 24.71 16.38
CA LEU A 372 -25.73 23.65 15.40
C LEU A 372 -24.49 24.01 14.63
N VAL A 373 -23.62 23.04 14.35
CA VAL A 373 -22.41 23.28 13.56
C VAL A 373 -22.24 22.15 12.56
N TRP A 374 -22.01 22.52 11.31
CA TRP A 374 -21.55 21.61 10.26
C TRP A 374 -20.22 22.10 9.71
N HIS A 375 -19.24 21.21 9.63
CA HIS A 375 -17.94 21.44 9.00
C HIS A 375 -17.72 20.46 7.85
N GLU A 376 -17.15 20.96 6.76
CA GLU A 376 -16.63 20.16 5.65
C GLU A 376 -15.15 20.53 5.43
N GLY A 377 -14.27 19.52 5.52
CA GLY A 377 -12.82 19.66 5.44
C GLY A 377 -12.25 19.36 4.04
N PHE A 378 -10.93 19.58 3.86
CA PHE A 378 -10.25 19.32 2.57
C PHE A 378 -10.21 17.84 2.17
N ASP A 379 -10.17 16.93 3.15
CA ASP A 379 -9.98 15.50 2.93
C ASP A 379 -11.31 14.72 2.91
N GLY A 380 -12.44 15.43 2.81
CA GLY A 380 -13.77 14.85 2.92
C GLY A 380 -14.22 14.60 4.37
N GLU A 381 -13.52 15.18 5.34
CA GLU A 381 -13.93 15.22 6.74
C GLU A 381 -15.27 15.94 6.86
N VAL A 382 -16.25 15.28 7.48
CA VAL A 382 -17.58 15.85 7.74
C VAL A 382 -17.88 15.73 9.21
N LEU A 383 -18.05 16.87 9.87
CA LEU A 383 -18.41 16.94 11.29
C LEU A 383 -19.77 17.60 11.43
N PHE A 384 -20.63 17.05 12.28
CA PHE A 384 -21.94 17.65 12.54
C PHE A 384 -22.30 17.55 14.02
N SER A 385 -22.55 18.69 14.65
CA SER A 385 -22.80 18.75 16.09
C SER A 385 -23.97 19.65 16.47
N TRP A 386 -24.69 19.24 17.52
CA TRP A 386 -25.74 20.03 18.17
C TRP A 386 -25.40 20.18 19.64
N TYR A 387 -25.32 21.41 20.11
CA TYR A 387 -25.10 21.77 21.51
C TYR A 387 -26.26 22.60 22.07
N ARG A 388 -26.52 22.43 23.37
CA ARG A 388 -27.51 23.21 24.13
C ARG A 388 -26.96 23.53 25.51
N ASP A 389 -26.86 24.81 25.83
CA ASP A 389 -26.37 25.32 27.12
C ASP A 389 -25.04 24.69 27.59
N GLY A 390 -24.10 24.48 26.67
CA GLY A 390 -22.79 23.89 26.94
C GLY A 390 -22.76 22.36 26.93
N ASP A 391 -23.89 21.68 26.77
CA ASP A 391 -23.98 20.23 26.70
C ASP A 391 -24.13 19.73 25.26
N PRO A 392 -23.38 18.70 24.83
CA PRO A 392 -23.59 18.07 23.52
C PRO A 392 -24.93 17.33 23.53
N VAL A 393 -25.80 17.65 22.58
CA VAL A 393 -27.08 16.97 22.36
C VAL A 393 -26.84 15.73 21.49
N ALA A 394 -26.21 15.91 20.33
CA ALA A 394 -25.84 14.86 19.39
C ALA A 394 -24.62 15.32 18.57
N VAL A 395 -23.60 14.49 18.44
CA VAL A 395 -22.32 14.81 17.77
C VAL A 395 -21.89 13.63 16.89
N TYR A 396 -21.55 13.93 15.64
CA TYR A 396 -20.89 13.04 14.68
C TYR A 396 -19.49 13.60 14.42
N GLU A 397 -18.47 12.81 14.74
CA GLU A 397 -17.07 13.13 14.43
C GLU A 397 -16.68 12.57 13.05
N ASP A 398 -15.43 12.77 12.63
CA ASP A 398 -14.93 12.42 11.29
C ASP A 398 -15.13 10.93 10.95
N ASP A 399 -14.87 10.06 11.93
CA ASP A 399 -15.05 8.61 11.80
C ASP A 399 -16.53 8.16 11.72
N ASP A 400 -17.49 9.09 11.93
CA ASP A 400 -18.93 8.79 12.03
C ASP A 400 -19.73 9.17 10.78
N HIS A 401 -19.07 9.60 9.71
CA HIS A 401 -19.71 9.98 8.44
C HIS A 401 -20.71 8.91 7.94
N ASP A 402 -20.32 7.63 7.97
CA ASP A 402 -21.18 6.53 7.53
C ASP A 402 -22.46 6.37 8.38
N LEU A 403 -22.39 6.71 9.68
CA LEU A 403 -23.55 6.68 10.57
C LEU A 403 -24.51 7.83 10.25
N LEU A 404 -23.95 9.04 10.04
CA LEU A 404 -24.72 10.22 9.66
C LEU A 404 -25.44 9.99 8.32
N HIS A 405 -24.73 9.50 7.29
CA HIS A 405 -25.29 9.18 5.98
C HIS A 405 -26.27 7.99 6.02
N GLY A 406 -26.01 7.02 6.89
CA GLY A 406 -26.90 5.88 7.13
C GLY A 406 -28.21 6.23 7.85
N GLY A 407 -28.28 7.40 8.50
CA GLY A 407 -29.41 7.79 9.35
C GLY A 407 -29.43 7.06 10.70
N GLU A 408 -28.26 6.70 11.21
CA GLU A 408 -28.04 6.06 12.51
C GLU A 408 -27.89 7.09 13.65
N PRO A 409 -28.06 6.72 14.93
CA PRO A 409 -27.91 7.64 16.06
C PRO A 409 -26.49 8.19 16.21
N ALA A 410 -26.37 9.37 16.84
CA ALA A 410 -25.07 9.98 17.12
C ALA A 410 -24.28 9.17 18.17
N PRO A 411 -22.99 8.92 17.99
CA PRO A 411 -22.20 8.19 18.99
C PRO A 411 -22.02 8.93 20.32
N GLU A 412 -21.99 10.27 20.28
CA GLU A 412 -21.87 11.13 21.44
C GLU A 412 -23.07 12.08 21.60
N GLY A 413 -23.45 12.33 22.86
CA GLY A 413 -24.43 13.34 23.22
C GLY A 413 -25.33 12.91 24.38
N THR A 414 -26.03 13.88 24.95
CA THR A 414 -27.06 13.67 25.97
C THR A 414 -28.36 13.11 25.39
N GLU A 415 -28.60 13.34 24.10
CA GLU A 415 -29.75 12.83 23.33
C GLU A 415 -29.28 12.30 21.94
N PRO A 416 -28.58 11.15 21.88
CA PRO A 416 -28.05 10.57 20.63
C PRO A 416 -29.04 10.47 19.45
N ASP A 417 -30.31 10.25 19.76
CA ASP A 417 -31.39 10.07 18.79
C ASP A 417 -32.00 11.39 18.30
N ALA A 418 -31.56 12.54 18.81
CA ALA A 418 -32.24 13.83 18.61
C ALA A 418 -32.31 14.28 17.15
N MET A 419 -31.35 13.86 16.32
CA MET A 419 -31.32 14.18 14.88
C MET A 419 -32.11 13.19 14.01
N LEU A 420 -32.42 11.99 14.52
CA LEU A 420 -33.09 10.92 13.75
C LEU A 420 -34.44 11.32 13.14
N PRO A 421 -35.31 12.09 13.81
CA PRO A 421 -36.57 12.51 13.20
C PRO A 421 -36.36 13.32 11.91
N PHE A 422 -35.32 14.16 11.88
CA PHE A 422 -34.98 15.00 10.74
C PHE A 422 -34.30 14.19 9.63
N MET A 423 -33.40 13.27 10.00
CA MET A 423 -32.80 12.31 9.06
C MET A 423 -33.88 11.47 8.34
N LYS A 424 -34.88 11.00 9.08
CA LYS A 424 -36.04 10.27 8.54
C LYS A 424 -36.90 11.15 7.65
N GLN A 425 -37.05 12.43 7.99
CA GLN A 425 -37.81 13.38 7.19
C GLN A 425 -37.19 13.59 5.80
N ILE A 426 -35.85 13.66 5.71
CA ILE A 426 -35.13 13.78 4.44
C ILE A 426 -34.84 12.42 3.77
N GLY A 427 -35.13 11.31 4.47
CA GLY A 427 -35.05 9.95 3.96
C GLY A 427 -33.64 9.38 3.85
N LEU A 428 -32.73 9.78 4.74
CA LEU A 428 -31.42 9.16 4.87
C LEU A 428 -31.53 7.65 5.12
N GLY A 429 -30.65 6.87 4.52
CA GLY A 429 -30.70 5.41 4.50
C GLY A 429 -31.84 4.79 3.67
N VAL A 430 -32.82 5.58 3.21
CA VAL A 430 -33.99 5.11 2.44
C VAL A 430 -33.83 5.40 0.96
N TYR A 431 -33.42 6.62 0.61
CA TYR A 431 -33.24 7.03 -0.77
C TYR A 431 -31.82 6.76 -1.25
N ARG A 432 -31.69 6.62 -2.56
CA ARG A 432 -30.41 6.48 -3.26
C ARG A 432 -29.68 7.83 -3.28
N GLU A 433 -28.36 7.81 -3.09
CA GLU A 433 -27.49 9.02 -3.03
C GLU A 433 -27.13 9.65 -4.39
N ASP A 434 -27.89 9.37 -5.45
CA ASP A 434 -27.50 9.68 -6.83
C ASP A 434 -27.86 11.09 -7.33
N GLU A 435 -28.56 11.92 -6.53
CA GLU A 435 -29.09 13.21 -6.98
C GLU A 435 -28.57 14.40 -6.17
N VAL A 436 -27.70 15.21 -6.77
CA VAL A 436 -27.24 16.53 -6.27
C VAL A 436 -28.33 17.58 -6.49
N THR A 437 -29.56 17.29 -6.07
CA THR A 437 -30.73 18.19 -6.20
C THR A 437 -31.18 18.73 -4.84
N PHE A 438 -30.57 18.25 -3.75
CA PHE A 438 -30.92 18.61 -2.38
C PHE A 438 -29.73 19.25 -1.68
N LEU A 439 -29.99 20.00 -0.61
CA LEU A 439 -28.93 20.44 0.29
C LEU A 439 -28.20 19.21 0.85
N PRO A 440 -26.89 19.31 1.14
CA PRO A 440 -26.17 18.28 1.88
C PRO A 440 -26.94 17.89 3.15
N PRO A 441 -26.99 16.60 3.53
CA PRO A 441 -27.82 16.16 4.66
C PRO A 441 -27.58 16.91 5.97
N PRO A 442 -26.33 17.17 6.41
CA PRO A 442 -26.08 17.96 7.63
C PRO A 442 -26.72 19.35 7.57
N LEU A 443 -26.67 19.98 6.41
CA LEU A 443 -27.21 21.31 6.17
C LEU A 443 -28.74 21.34 6.22
N GLU A 444 -29.39 20.38 5.55
CA GLU A 444 -30.85 20.28 5.55
C GLU A 444 -31.36 19.93 6.95
N ILE A 445 -30.69 19.00 7.65
CA ILE A 445 -31.01 18.66 9.03
C ILE A 445 -30.86 19.87 9.95
N ALA A 446 -29.78 20.65 9.83
CA ALA A 446 -29.60 21.86 10.62
C ALA A 446 -30.72 22.87 10.40
N CYS A 447 -31.11 23.11 9.14
CA CYS A 447 -32.22 24.00 8.80
C CYS A 447 -33.55 23.49 9.38
N LEU A 448 -33.80 22.18 9.36
CA LEU A 448 -35.01 21.56 9.93
C LEU A 448 -35.04 21.63 11.46
N ILE A 449 -33.91 21.41 12.14
CA ILE A 449 -33.81 21.56 13.61
C ILE A 449 -34.05 23.03 14.00
N ALA A 450 -33.42 23.96 13.28
CA ALA A 450 -33.58 25.39 13.51
C ALA A 450 -34.98 25.90 13.12
N GLY A 451 -35.71 25.18 12.27
CA GLY A 451 -37.02 25.59 11.76
C GLY A 451 -36.94 26.77 10.80
N VAL A 452 -35.81 26.95 10.12
CA VAL A 452 -35.54 28.09 9.23
C VAL A 452 -35.63 27.70 7.76
N THR A 453 -35.92 28.66 6.91
CA THR A 453 -35.87 28.49 5.44
C THR A 453 -35.02 29.59 4.83
N PRO A 454 -33.70 29.37 4.69
CA PRO A 454 -32.82 30.34 4.05
C PRO A 454 -33.26 30.63 2.60
N ARG A 455 -32.97 31.84 2.14
CA ARG A 455 -33.33 32.33 0.81
C ARG A 455 -32.19 33.19 0.28
N PRO A 456 -32.04 33.32 -1.05
CA PRO A 456 -31.04 34.20 -1.65
C PRO A 456 -30.97 35.59 -1.01
N ASP A 457 -32.13 36.22 -0.79
CA ASP A 457 -32.21 37.58 -0.23
C ASP A 457 -31.56 37.72 1.15
N HIS A 458 -31.50 36.64 1.95
CA HIS A 458 -30.84 36.67 3.26
C HIS A 458 -29.32 36.83 3.15
N PHE A 459 -28.71 36.47 2.03
CA PHE A 459 -27.26 36.53 1.82
C PHE A 459 -26.84 37.70 0.91
N THR A 460 -27.81 38.46 0.42
CA THR A 460 -27.54 39.64 -0.40
C THR A 460 -27.31 40.90 0.44
N GLY A 461 -26.34 41.72 0.02
CA GLY A 461 -26.04 42.98 0.70
C GLY A 461 -25.02 42.81 1.82
N THR A 462 -25.02 43.75 2.77
CA THR A 462 -24.04 43.76 3.86
C THR A 462 -24.64 43.23 5.16
N HIS A 463 -23.89 42.36 5.80
CA HIS A 463 -24.17 41.79 7.11
C HIS A 463 -23.04 42.11 8.09
N GLN A 464 -23.21 41.75 9.36
CA GLN A 464 -22.10 41.84 10.30
C GLN A 464 -21.11 40.73 9.95
N GLY A 465 -19.86 41.08 9.68
CA GLY A 465 -18.76 40.14 9.44
C GLY A 465 -17.57 40.48 10.31
N ALA A 466 -16.63 39.54 10.43
CA ALA A 466 -15.39 39.76 11.14
C ALA A 466 -14.22 39.05 10.48
N VAL A 467 -13.03 39.66 10.56
CA VAL A 467 -11.73 39.06 10.21
C VAL A 467 -10.83 39.21 11.43
N PHE A 468 -10.45 38.11 12.09
CA PHE A 468 -9.98 38.17 13.48
C PHE A 468 -8.79 37.25 13.85
N GLY A 469 -8.10 36.67 12.87
CA GLY A 469 -6.83 35.99 13.12
C GLY A 469 -6.34 35.18 11.92
N THR A 470 -5.12 34.66 12.00
CA THR A 470 -4.63 33.58 11.15
C THR A 470 -4.74 32.26 11.92
N TRP A 471 -4.83 31.14 11.20
CA TRP A 471 -4.74 29.81 11.78
C TRP A 471 -3.44 29.57 12.56
#